data_AF-A0A147IT29-F1
#
_entry.id   AF-A0A147IT29-F1
#
_cell.length_a   1.000
_cell.length_b   1.000
_cell.length_c   1.000
_cell.angle_alpha   90.00
_cell.angle_beta   90.00
_cell.angle_gamma   90.00
#
_symmetry.space_group_name_H-M   'P 1'
#
loop_
_entity.id
_entity.type
_entity.pdbx_description
1 polymer ?
#
loop_
_entity_poly.entity_id
_entity_poly.type
_entity_poly.pdbx_seq_one_letter_code
_entity_poly.pdbx_strand_id
1 'polypeptide(L)'
;MMTKITATAALVLLTACGSASVAEQEAAAQTRTVAAPLTIAGIRIGMTAPEVQATLARTGWKIETSAGEDWAATVDHEAKRQRDVFPIEEPKQGVAVLNAAKGDESLIVEFQPMPTGDAVKVVKYVAPAAGRTPEQIAAEMVKRYGTPGFSQIVGSTYEASWCTGGDRCRQIWGNPHEGLAAKLDVYGKLNVSLSQGVVAERAWQNAVSRAVGGGAAPKSSF
;
A
#
# COMPACT_ATOMS: atom_id res chain seq x y z
N MET A 1 -45.38 41.13 61.61
CA MET A 1 -46.17 40.02 62.20
C MET A 1 -46.03 38.79 61.31
N MET A 2 -45.60 37.69 61.93
CA MET A 2 -46.03 36.31 61.71
C MET A 2 -46.14 35.74 60.28
N THR A 3 -45.20 34.81 60.02
CA THR A 3 -45.41 33.45 59.48
C THR A 3 -46.85 33.03 59.18
N LYS A 4 -47.07 32.42 58.01
CA LYS A 4 -47.67 31.08 57.91
C LYS A 4 -47.33 30.38 56.60
N ILE A 5 -46.81 29.17 56.80
CA ILE A 5 -46.50 28.12 55.83
C ILE A 5 -47.80 27.39 55.50
N THR A 6 -48.01 27.04 54.23
CA THR A 6 -48.72 25.80 53.87
C THR A 6 -48.15 25.27 52.55
N ALA A 7 -47.62 24.06 52.64
CA ALA A 7 -47.00 23.28 51.59
C ALA A 7 -48.01 22.30 50.98
N THR A 8 -47.86 21.99 49.69
CA THR A 8 -48.14 20.68 49.05
C THR A 8 -47.71 20.80 47.58
N ALA A 9 -46.49 20.39 47.21
CA ALA A 9 -46.09 19.03 46.82
C ALA A 9 -46.81 18.50 45.56
N ALA A 10 -46.12 18.55 44.42
CA ALA A 10 -46.29 17.61 43.32
C ALA A 10 -44.92 17.36 42.67
N LEU A 11 -44.60 16.08 42.63
CA LEU A 11 -43.33 15.43 42.33
C LEU A 11 -43.07 15.28 40.82
N VAL A 12 -41.80 14.98 40.51
CA VAL A 12 -41.25 14.29 39.33
C VAL A 12 -40.87 15.15 38.11
N LEU A 13 -39.56 15.34 37.92
CA LEU A 13 -38.80 14.59 36.91
C LEU A 13 -37.29 14.61 37.23
N LEU A 14 -36.74 13.41 37.40
CA LEU A 14 -35.30 13.15 37.44
C LEU A 14 -34.70 13.40 36.06
N THR A 15 -33.55 14.08 36.01
CA THR A 15 -32.35 13.55 35.35
C THR A 15 -31.15 14.36 35.82
N ALA A 16 -30.33 13.71 36.63
CA ALA A 16 -29.04 14.18 37.07
C ALA A 16 -27.99 13.94 35.98
N CYS A 17 -26.93 14.74 36.05
CA CYS A 17 -25.55 14.43 35.68
C CYS A 17 -25.24 14.16 34.20
N GLY A 18 -24.35 14.98 33.64
CA GLY A 18 -23.58 14.56 32.48
C GLY A 18 -22.87 15.65 31.68
N SER A 19 -22.36 16.73 32.29
CA SER A 19 -21.40 17.62 31.61
C SER A 19 -19.99 17.01 31.60
N ALA A 20 -19.87 15.83 31.03
CA ALA A 20 -18.65 15.13 30.66
C ALA A 20 -19.03 14.38 29.38
N SER A 21 -18.38 14.51 28.22
CA SER A 21 -16.94 14.42 28.01
C SER A 21 -16.62 14.67 26.53
N VAL A 22 -17.16 15.74 25.92
CA VAL A 22 -16.84 16.04 24.49
C VAL A 22 -15.35 16.43 24.35
N ALA A 23 -14.78 17.08 25.36
CA ALA A 23 -13.36 17.42 25.38
C ALA A 23 -12.43 16.19 25.52
N GLU A 24 -12.87 15.10 26.14
CA GLU A 24 -12.07 13.86 26.24
C GLU A 24 -12.15 13.02 24.95
N GLN A 25 -13.26 13.08 24.20
CA GLN A 25 -13.36 12.42 22.90
C GLN A 25 -12.54 13.13 21.82
N GLU A 26 -12.39 14.45 21.87
CA GLU A 26 -11.48 15.19 20.98
C GLU A 26 -10.00 15.06 21.40
N ALA A 27 -9.70 14.94 22.69
CA ALA A 27 -8.34 14.65 23.18
C ALA A 27 -7.89 13.22 22.84
N ALA A 28 -8.81 12.24 22.78
CA ALA A 28 -8.50 10.88 22.32
C ALA A 28 -8.32 10.76 20.80
N ALA A 29 -8.71 11.79 20.04
CA ALA A 29 -8.53 11.86 18.58
C ALA A 29 -7.20 12.53 18.15
N GLN A 30 -6.47 13.15 19.09
CA GLN A 30 -5.09 13.62 18.92
C GLN A 30 -4.18 12.61 19.65
N THR A 31 -3.55 11.62 19.05
CA THR A 31 -2.49 11.71 18.05
C THR A 31 -2.26 10.30 17.49
N ARG A 32 -3.06 9.83 16.54
CA ARG A 32 -2.51 8.89 15.55
C ARG A 32 -1.82 9.75 14.52
N THR A 33 -0.51 9.94 14.68
CA THR A 33 0.34 10.38 13.57
C THR A 33 0.00 9.47 12.41
N VAL A 34 -0.76 9.98 11.43
CA VAL A 34 -1.07 9.25 10.22
C VAL A 34 0.27 8.90 9.62
N ALA A 35 0.60 7.61 9.60
CA ALA A 35 1.85 7.15 9.01
C ALA A 35 1.94 7.74 7.60
N ALA A 36 3.05 8.42 7.30
CA ALA A 36 3.24 9.01 5.99
C ALA A 36 3.03 7.92 4.92
N PRO A 37 2.30 8.20 3.83
CA PRO A 37 2.04 7.19 2.81
C PRO A 37 3.36 6.69 2.24
N LEU A 38 3.51 5.37 2.16
CA LEU A 38 4.71 4.75 1.61
C LEU A 38 4.76 5.08 0.11
N THR A 39 5.85 5.73 -0.31
CA THR A 39 6.01 6.22 -1.69
C THR A 39 7.45 6.14 -2.16
N ILE A 40 7.70 5.73 -3.40
CA ILE A 40 9.02 5.73 -4.03
C ILE A 40 9.00 6.67 -5.24
N ALA A 41 9.85 7.70 -5.26
CA ALA A 41 9.85 8.73 -6.30
C ALA A 41 8.46 9.38 -6.54
N GLY A 42 7.65 9.52 -5.48
CA GLY A 42 6.27 10.01 -5.55
C GLY A 42 5.26 8.94 -5.97
N ILE A 43 5.68 7.69 -6.17
CA ILE A 43 4.83 6.58 -6.59
C ILE A 43 4.32 5.78 -5.39
N ARG A 44 3.01 5.61 -5.28
CA ARG A 44 2.29 4.78 -4.29
C ARG A 44 1.60 3.60 -4.96
N ILE A 45 1.29 2.59 -4.17
CA ILE A 45 0.42 1.48 -4.58
C ILE A 45 -0.95 2.02 -5.04
N GLY A 46 -1.51 1.37 -6.07
CA GLY A 46 -2.83 1.67 -6.61
C GLY A 46 -2.90 2.88 -7.54
N MET A 47 -1.81 3.60 -7.82
CA MET A 47 -1.84 4.60 -8.88
C MET A 47 -1.97 3.97 -10.26
N THR A 48 -2.55 4.72 -11.19
CA THR A 48 -2.71 4.30 -12.58
C THR A 48 -1.44 4.53 -13.40
N ALA A 49 -1.27 3.82 -14.50
CA ALA A 49 -0.13 4.03 -15.40
C ALA A 49 0.00 5.50 -15.89
N PRO A 50 -1.08 6.21 -16.27
CA PRO A 50 -1.00 7.63 -16.62
C PRO A 50 -0.56 8.52 -15.46
N GLU A 51 -1.01 8.27 -14.23
CA GLU A 51 -0.58 9.03 -13.04
C GLU A 51 0.91 8.85 -12.75
N VAL A 52 1.43 7.62 -12.92
CA VAL A 52 2.86 7.33 -12.78
C VAL A 52 3.65 8.05 -13.85
N GLN A 53 3.23 7.96 -15.12
CA GLN A 53 3.89 8.66 -16.22
C GLN A 53 3.95 10.17 -15.99
N ALA A 54 2.83 10.79 -15.60
CA ALA A 54 2.78 12.21 -15.30
C ALA A 54 3.69 12.60 -14.11
N THR A 55 3.80 11.74 -13.10
CA THR A 55 4.66 11.98 -11.94
C THR A 55 6.14 11.90 -12.29
N LEU A 56 6.53 10.90 -13.09
CA LEU A 56 7.91 10.70 -13.52
C LEU A 56 8.36 11.71 -14.58
N ALA A 57 7.48 12.06 -15.52
CA ALA A 57 7.76 13.08 -16.53
C ALA A 57 8.05 14.45 -15.88
N ARG A 58 7.26 14.84 -14.86
CA ARG A 58 7.49 16.09 -14.10
C ARG A 58 8.84 16.14 -13.40
N THR A 59 9.43 14.98 -13.10
CA THR A 59 10.69 14.87 -12.36
C THR A 59 11.88 14.51 -13.26
N GLY A 60 11.68 14.50 -14.57
CA GLY A 60 12.73 14.36 -15.59
C GLY A 60 13.21 12.92 -15.81
N TRP A 61 12.40 11.93 -15.48
CA TRP A 61 12.72 10.52 -15.77
C TRP A 61 12.49 10.19 -17.24
N LYS A 62 13.38 9.37 -17.80
CA LYS A 62 13.14 8.71 -19.10
C LYS A 62 12.30 7.47 -18.85
N ILE A 63 11.23 7.28 -19.61
CA ILE A 63 10.21 6.27 -19.35
C ILE A 63 10.08 5.34 -20.56
N GLU A 64 10.09 4.03 -20.30
CA GLU A 64 9.81 2.97 -21.26
C GLU A 64 8.72 2.06 -20.70
N THR A 65 7.68 1.81 -21.48
CA THR A 65 6.55 0.96 -21.08
C THR A 65 6.52 -0.34 -21.86
N SER A 66 6.29 -1.44 -21.15
CA SER A 66 6.03 -2.76 -21.74
C SER A 66 4.54 -3.07 -21.69
N ALA A 67 4.00 -3.50 -22.83
CA ALA A 67 2.59 -3.86 -22.97
C ALA A 67 2.26 -5.10 -22.12
N GLY A 68 1.09 -5.07 -21.48
CA GLY A 68 0.52 -6.14 -20.66
C GLY A 68 -0.89 -6.47 -21.10
N GLU A 69 -1.46 -7.54 -20.53
CA GLU A 69 -2.89 -7.80 -20.64
C GLU A 69 -3.67 -6.69 -19.93
N ASP A 70 -4.81 -6.29 -20.50
CA ASP A 70 -5.79 -5.50 -19.78
C ASP A 70 -6.73 -6.41 -18.97
N TRP A 71 -7.70 -5.81 -18.29
CA TRP A 71 -8.66 -6.57 -17.48
C TRP A 71 -9.45 -7.61 -18.28
N ALA A 72 -9.89 -7.28 -19.49
CA ALA A 72 -10.70 -8.18 -20.30
C ALA A 72 -9.86 -9.38 -20.77
N ALA A 73 -8.64 -9.13 -21.24
CA ALA A 73 -7.66 -10.13 -21.59
C ALA A 73 -7.33 -11.04 -20.40
N THR A 74 -7.07 -10.50 -19.22
CA THR A 74 -6.78 -11.31 -18.02
C THR A 74 -7.95 -12.21 -17.62
N VAL A 75 -9.19 -11.72 -17.73
CA VAL A 75 -10.37 -12.55 -17.46
C VAL A 75 -10.54 -13.65 -18.50
N ASP A 76 -10.35 -13.35 -19.79
CA ASP A 76 -10.47 -14.35 -20.85
C ASP A 76 -9.33 -15.39 -20.79
N HIS A 77 -8.11 -14.96 -20.45
CA HIS A 77 -6.98 -15.83 -20.15
C HIS A 77 -7.37 -16.86 -19.08
N GLU A 78 -7.83 -16.39 -17.91
CA GLU A 78 -8.17 -17.29 -16.81
C GLU A 78 -9.37 -18.19 -17.19
N ALA A 79 -10.33 -17.70 -17.98
CA ALA A 79 -11.43 -18.52 -18.50
C ALA A 79 -10.94 -19.62 -19.46
N LYS A 80 -9.99 -19.33 -20.35
CA LYS A 80 -9.36 -20.31 -21.25
C LYS A 80 -8.53 -21.33 -20.46
N ARG A 81 -7.77 -20.86 -19.46
CA ARG A 81 -6.99 -21.71 -18.55
C ARG A 81 -7.87 -22.71 -17.80
N GLN A 82 -9.03 -22.27 -17.29
CA GLN A 82 -9.98 -23.16 -16.59
C GLN A 82 -10.63 -24.21 -17.53
N ARG A 83 -10.56 -24.01 -18.85
CA ARG A 83 -11.06 -24.94 -19.87
C ARG A 83 -9.95 -25.75 -20.53
N ASP A 84 -8.72 -25.67 -20.04
CA ASP A 84 -7.53 -26.31 -20.62
C ASP A 84 -7.30 -25.98 -22.11
N VAL A 85 -7.65 -24.76 -22.54
CA VAL A 85 -7.43 -24.29 -23.92
C VAL A 85 -6.02 -23.70 -24.04
N PHE A 86 -5.18 -24.29 -24.89
CA PHE A 86 -3.79 -23.84 -25.12
C PHE A 86 -3.41 -23.88 -26.62
N PRO A 87 -2.54 -22.98 -27.10
CA PRO A 87 -1.92 -21.87 -26.37
C PRO A 87 -2.91 -20.73 -26.07
N ILE A 88 -2.65 -19.99 -25.01
CA ILE A 88 -3.42 -18.79 -24.64
C ILE A 88 -2.65 -17.58 -25.13
N GLU A 89 -3.16 -16.92 -26.17
CA GLU A 89 -2.64 -15.66 -26.66
C GLU A 89 -3.71 -14.58 -26.45
N GLU A 90 -3.43 -13.64 -25.55
CA GLU A 90 -4.32 -12.51 -25.31
C GLU A 90 -3.78 -11.21 -25.88
N PRO A 91 -4.66 -10.28 -26.28
CA PRO A 91 -4.27 -8.93 -26.64
C PRO A 91 -3.54 -8.22 -25.50
N LYS A 92 -2.39 -7.62 -25.81
CA LYS A 92 -1.61 -6.82 -24.85
C LYS A 92 -1.97 -5.33 -24.95
N GLN A 93 -3.16 -4.99 -24.46
CA GLN A 93 -3.72 -3.63 -24.54
C GLN A 93 -3.47 -2.78 -23.28
N GLY A 94 -3.06 -3.41 -22.17
CA GLY A 94 -2.69 -2.76 -20.92
C GLY A 94 -1.20 -2.46 -20.80
N VAL A 95 -0.79 -2.03 -19.61
CA VAL A 95 0.62 -1.82 -19.23
C VAL A 95 1.00 -2.85 -18.19
N ALA A 96 2.01 -3.68 -18.46
CA ALA A 96 2.54 -4.62 -17.47
C ALA A 96 3.59 -3.96 -16.58
N VAL A 97 4.54 -3.25 -17.21
CA VAL A 97 5.71 -2.69 -16.57
C VAL A 97 6.04 -1.33 -17.14
N LEU A 98 6.43 -0.40 -16.29
CA LEU A 98 7.07 0.85 -16.64
C LEU A 98 8.49 0.84 -16.06
N ASN A 99 9.48 0.90 -16.95
CA ASN A 99 10.87 1.11 -16.59
C ASN A 99 11.17 2.59 -16.71
N ALA A 100 11.87 3.16 -15.73
CA ALA A 100 12.31 4.52 -15.79
C ALA A 100 13.76 4.67 -15.31
N ALA A 101 14.49 5.60 -15.93
CA ALA A 101 15.87 5.91 -15.57
C ALA A 101 16.10 7.42 -15.44
N LYS A 102 16.97 7.79 -14.49
CA LYS A 102 17.42 9.16 -14.26
C LYS A 102 18.87 9.16 -13.75
N GLY A 103 19.82 9.44 -14.64
CA GLY A 103 21.24 9.28 -14.32
C GLY A 103 21.55 7.81 -13.97
N ASP A 104 22.15 7.58 -12.81
CA ASP A 104 22.45 6.25 -12.28
C ASP A 104 21.29 5.64 -11.47
N GLU A 105 20.16 6.35 -11.36
CA GLU A 105 18.95 5.85 -10.71
C GLU A 105 18.07 5.10 -11.72
N SER A 106 17.51 3.98 -11.29
CA SER A 106 16.53 3.21 -12.05
C SER A 106 15.30 2.88 -11.21
N LEU A 107 14.17 2.75 -11.90
CA LEU A 107 12.88 2.46 -11.33
C LEU A 107 12.16 1.44 -12.22
N ILE A 108 11.54 0.44 -11.60
CA ILE A 108 10.66 -0.53 -12.24
C ILE A 108 9.32 -0.48 -11.51
N VAL A 109 8.27 -0.16 -12.24
CA VAL A 109 6.90 -0.12 -11.72
C VAL A 109 6.13 -1.24 -12.39
N GLU A 110 5.62 -2.18 -11.60
CA GLU A 110 4.77 -3.25 -12.10
C GLU A 110 3.31 -2.91 -11.81
N PHE A 111 2.48 -3.14 -12.82
CA PHE A 111 1.05 -2.91 -12.74
C PHE A 111 0.30 -4.24 -12.71
N GLN A 112 -0.92 -4.17 -12.22
CA GLN A 112 -1.92 -5.22 -12.34
C GLN A 112 -3.15 -4.66 -13.06
N PRO A 113 -3.77 -5.44 -13.95
CA PRO A 113 -4.99 -5.01 -14.61
C PRO A 113 -6.15 -5.02 -13.60
N MET A 114 -6.91 -3.93 -13.55
CA MET A 114 -8.13 -3.81 -12.76
C MET A 114 -9.31 -3.46 -13.67
N PRO A 115 -10.57 -3.69 -13.24
CA PRO A 115 -11.75 -3.28 -14.02
C PRO A 115 -11.76 -1.79 -14.40
N THR A 116 -11.08 -0.95 -13.63
CA THR A 116 -10.96 0.50 -13.83
C THR A 116 -9.69 0.92 -14.58
N GLY A 117 -8.91 -0.03 -15.10
CA GLY A 117 -7.60 0.19 -15.71
C GLY A 117 -6.43 -0.33 -14.86
N ASP A 118 -5.20 -0.17 -15.35
CA ASP A 118 -4.01 -0.69 -14.67
C ASP A 118 -3.72 0.05 -13.35
N ALA A 119 -3.30 -0.69 -12.32
CA ALA A 119 -2.94 -0.14 -11.01
C ALA A 119 -1.57 -0.64 -10.56
N VAL A 120 -0.76 0.23 -9.96
CA VAL A 120 0.55 -0.12 -9.40
C VAL A 120 0.40 -1.17 -8.30
N LYS A 121 1.09 -2.30 -8.46
CA LYS A 121 1.20 -3.35 -7.42
C LYS A 121 2.59 -3.40 -6.76
N VAL A 122 3.63 -3.02 -7.50
CA VAL A 122 5.02 -3.05 -7.03
C VAL A 122 5.79 -1.88 -7.63
N VAL A 123 6.67 -1.30 -6.81
CA VAL A 123 7.67 -0.31 -7.26
C VAL A 123 9.03 -0.74 -6.75
N LYS A 124 10.02 -0.82 -7.63
CA LYS A 124 11.42 -1.12 -7.30
C LYS A 124 12.27 0.06 -7.74
N TYR A 125 13.09 0.59 -6.84
CA TYR A 125 14.03 1.67 -7.11
C TYR A 125 15.44 1.23 -6.77
N VAL A 126 16.39 1.58 -7.62
CA VAL A 126 17.80 1.29 -7.44
C VAL A 126 18.60 2.56 -7.66
N ALA A 127 19.52 2.85 -6.76
CA ALA A 127 20.44 3.98 -6.90
C ALA A 127 21.79 3.70 -6.21
N PRO A 128 22.88 4.36 -6.63
CA PRO A 128 24.13 4.30 -5.90
C PRO A 128 24.01 5.00 -4.53
N ALA A 129 24.77 4.52 -3.55
CA ALA A 129 24.91 5.15 -2.25
C ALA A 129 25.54 6.56 -2.36
N ALA A 130 26.28 6.82 -3.44
CA ALA A 130 26.90 8.12 -3.72
C ALA A 130 27.74 8.65 -2.55
N GLY A 131 28.52 7.75 -1.91
CA GLY A 131 29.37 8.08 -0.76
C GLY A 131 28.64 8.19 0.58
N ARG A 132 27.31 8.02 0.61
CA ARG A 132 26.54 7.98 1.87
C ARG A 132 26.80 6.67 2.62
N THR A 133 27.00 6.80 3.92
CA THR A 133 27.14 5.68 4.86
C THR A 133 25.79 4.99 5.11
N PRO A 134 25.80 3.71 5.55
CA PRO A 134 24.59 3.02 5.99
C PRO A 134 23.76 3.83 7.00
N GLU A 135 24.42 4.50 7.95
CA GLU A 135 23.79 5.31 8.99
C GLU A 135 23.11 6.56 8.41
N GLN A 136 23.75 7.23 7.46
CA GLN A 136 23.17 8.39 6.77
C GLN A 136 21.93 7.98 5.96
N ILE A 137 22.01 6.86 5.23
CA ILE A 137 20.87 6.33 4.47
C ILE A 137 19.75 5.92 5.45
N ALA A 138 20.07 5.24 6.54
CA ALA A 138 19.08 4.88 7.56
C ALA A 138 18.38 6.12 8.13
N ALA A 139 19.12 7.18 8.45
CA ALA A 139 18.55 8.43 8.94
C ALA A 139 17.65 9.12 7.90
N GLU A 140 18.04 9.15 6.63
CA GLU A 140 17.22 9.68 5.53
C GLU A 140 15.91 8.89 5.38
N MET A 141 15.99 7.56 5.46
CA MET A 141 14.84 6.68 5.35
C MET A 141 13.90 6.82 6.55
N VAL A 142 14.42 6.92 7.77
CA VAL A 142 13.64 7.17 8.99
C VAL A 142 12.97 8.55 8.92
N LYS A 143 13.69 9.58 8.44
CA LYS A 143 13.12 10.91 8.24
C LYS A 143 11.94 10.88 7.27
N ARG A 144 12.01 10.04 6.23
CA ARG A 144 10.99 9.97 5.18
C ARG A 144 9.79 9.10 5.53
N TYR A 145 10.00 7.93 6.13
CA TYR A 145 8.97 6.91 6.35
C TYR A 145 8.67 6.64 7.83
N GLY A 146 9.35 7.35 8.75
CA GLY A 146 9.27 7.11 10.18
C GLY A 146 10.10 5.92 10.64
N THR A 147 9.90 5.49 11.89
CA THR A 147 10.62 4.36 12.47
C THR A 147 10.23 3.05 11.78
N PRO A 148 11.18 2.27 11.25
CA PRO A 148 10.89 0.98 10.63
C PRO A 148 10.49 -0.06 11.68
N GLY A 149 9.71 -1.07 11.28
CA GLY A 149 9.38 -2.20 12.14
C GLY A 149 10.53 -3.22 12.27
N PHE A 150 11.49 -3.18 11.33
CA PHE A 150 12.76 -3.87 11.39
C PHE A 150 13.86 -2.99 10.77
N SER A 151 15.01 -2.92 11.42
CA SER A 151 16.19 -2.25 10.89
C SER A 151 17.45 -2.93 11.39
N GLN A 152 18.43 -3.05 10.51
CA GLN A 152 19.72 -3.63 10.80
C GLN A 152 20.81 -2.93 9.97
N ILE A 153 21.94 -2.63 10.61
CA ILE A 153 23.17 -2.18 9.94
C ILE A 153 24.26 -3.19 10.30
N VAL A 154 24.96 -3.72 9.30
CA VAL A 154 26.08 -4.66 9.50
C VAL A 154 27.23 -4.30 8.56
N GLY A 155 28.29 -3.73 9.12
CA GLY A 155 29.42 -3.27 8.32
C GLY A 155 28.97 -2.19 7.33
N SER A 156 29.12 -2.46 6.03
CA SER A 156 28.71 -1.55 4.95
C SER A 156 27.28 -1.76 4.45
N THR A 157 26.48 -2.64 5.07
CA THR A 157 25.11 -2.92 4.64
C THR A 157 24.08 -2.28 5.56
N TYR A 158 22.91 -1.98 4.99
CA TYR A 158 21.74 -1.52 5.72
C TYR A 158 20.51 -2.25 5.19
N GLU A 159 19.66 -2.72 6.08
CA GLU A 159 18.37 -3.30 5.75
C GLU A 159 17.30 -2.73 6.68
N ALA A 160 16.16 -2.33 6.12
CA ALA A 160 15.00 -1.91 6.92
C ALA A 160 13.69 -2.20 6.21
N SER A 161 12.62 -2.32 6.99
CA SER A 161 11.27 -2.49 6.46
C SER A 161 10.21 -1.72 7.25
N TRP A 162 9.23 -1.19 6.50
CA TRP A 162 8.03 -0.50 6.98
C TRP A 162 6.82 -1.23 6.47
N CYS A 163 5.84 -1.48 7.34
CA CYS A 163 4.63 -2.20 7.01
C CYS A 163 3.44 -1.43 7.54
N THR A 164 2.36 -1.45 6.78
CA THR A 164 1.09 -0.82 7.17
C THR A 164 0.18 -1.84 7.88
N GLY A 165 -1.00 -1.41 8.33
CA GLY A 165 -2.01 -2.31 8.89
C GLY A 165 -1.68 -2.91 10.27
N GLY A 166 -0.60 -2.48 10.93
CA GLY A 166 -0.17 -3.02 12.24
C GLY A 166 0.59 -4.34 12.16
N ASP A 167 1.00 -4.77 10.96
CA ASP A 167 1.70 -6.03 10.75
C ASP A 167 3.11 -6.05 11.37
N ARG A 168 3.58 -7.25 11.74
CA ARG A 168 4.97 -7.44 12.19
C ARG A 168 5.93 -7.29 11.00
N CYS A 169 6.58 -6.14 10.90
CA CYS A 169 7.46 -5.85 9.79
C CYS A 169 8.85 -6.47 9.99
N ARG A 170 9.03 -7.72 9.55
CA ARG A 170 10.37 -8.34 9.39
C ARG A 170 10.83 -8.37 7.93
N GLN A 171 9.90 -8.51 7.00
CA GLN A 171 10.13 -8.48 5.55
C GLN A 171 8.85 -8.04 4.84
N ILE A 172 8.96 -7.46 3.64
CA ILE A 172 7.77 -7.04 2.87
C ILE A 172 7.11 -8.18 2.10
N TRP A 173 7.87 -9.22 1.76
CA TRP A 173 7.35 -10.35 1.01
C TRP A 173 6.52 -11.26 1.90
N GLY A 174 5.27 -11.49 1.51
CA GLY A 174 4.30 -12.22 2.32
C GLY A 174 3.62 -11.37 3.40
N ASN A 175 3.93 -10.08 3.51
CA ASN A 175 3.24 -9.21 4.45
C ASN A 175 1.77 -9.04 4.03
N PRO A 176 0.79 -9.07 4.97
CA PRO A 176 -0.62 -8.90 4.64
C PRO A 176 -0.91 -7.59 3.90
N HIS A 177 -0.40 -6.47 4.41
CA HIS A 177 -0.63 -5.14 3.86
C HIS A 177 0.60 -4.56 3.15
N GLU A 178 0.42 -3.36 2.59
CA GLU A 178 1.48 -2.62 1.91
C GLU A 178 2.74 -2.51 2.77
N GLY A 179 3.89 -2.74 2.14
CA GLY A 179 5.18 -2.68 2.80
C GLY A 179 6.28 -2.13 1.91
N LEU A 180 7.20 -1.40 2.54
CA LEU A 180 8.41 -0.83 1.94
C LEU A 180 9.64 -1.49 2.55
N ALA A 181 10.59 -1.94 1.72
CA ALA A 181 11.89 -2.44 2.15
C ALA A 181 12.98 -1.59 1.53
N ALA A 182 14.05 -1.35 2.28
CA ALA A 182 15.27 -0.75 1.78
C ALA A 182 16.46 -1.63 2.12
N LYS A 183 17.36 -1.80 1.15
CA LYS A 183 18.57 -2.60 1.26
C LYS A 183 19.73 -1.90 0.58
N LEU A 184 20.71 -1.48 1.36
CA LEU A 184 22.03 -1.13 0.86
C LEU A 184 22.91 -2.38 0.87
N ASP A 185 23.35 -2.82 -0.30
CA ASP A 185 24.25 -3.96 -0.43
C ASP A 185 25.73 -3.58 -0.22
N VAL A 186 26.59 -4.60 -0.14
CA VAL A 186 28.04 -4.44 0.04
C VAL A 186 28.72 -3.72 -1.13
N TYR A 187 28.07 -3.61 -2.29
CA TYR A 187 28.57 -2.90 -3.46
C TYR A 187 28.11 -1.43 -3.49
N GLY A 188 27.47 -0.95 -2.43
CA GLY A 188 27.00 0.42 -2.34
C GLY A 188 25.79 0.71 -3.22
N LYS A 189 24.98 -0.30 -3.56
CA LYS A 189 23.69 -0.09 -4.24
C LYS A 189 22.54 -0.12 -3.25
N LEU A 190 21.78 0.97 -3.23
CA LEU A 190 20.54 1.09 -2.48
C LEU A 190 19.39 0.59 -3.34
N ASN A 191 18.73 -0.47 -2.87
CA ASN A 191 17.53 -1.03 -3.44
C ASN A 191 16.35 -0.71 -2.52
N VAL A 192 15.32 -0.08 -3.04
CA VAL A 192 14.07 0.21 -2.31
C VAL A 192 12.92 -0.46 -3.04
N SER A 193 12.07 -1.18 -2.33
CA SER A 193 10.92 -1.90 -2.91
C SER A 193 9.66 -1.60 -2.13
N LEU A 194 8.59 -1.25 -2.84
CA LEU A 194 7.23 -1.06 -2.34
C LEU A 194 6.34 -2.15 -2.92
N SER A 195 5.51 -2.78 -2.10
CA SER A 195 4.62 -3.88 -2.51
C SER A 195 3.23 -3.71 -1.90
N GLN A 196 2.18 -4.07 -2.64
CA GLN A 196 0.78 -3.97 -2.21
C GLN A 196 0.37 -4.94 -1.08
N GLY A 197 1.15 -6.00 -0.85
CA GLY A 197 0.83 -7.02 0.15
C GLY A 197 -0.13 -8.12 -0.33
N VAL A 198 -0.21 -9.19 0.46
CA VAL A 198 -0.94 -10.43 0.11
C VAL A 198 -2.46 -10.25 0.10
N VAL A 199 -3.00 -9.36 0.94
CA VAL A 199 -4.45 -9.12 1.01
C VAL A 199 -4.95 -8.48 -0.29
N ALA A 200 -4.21 -7.51 -0.82
CA ALA A 200 -4.53 -6.87 -2.10
C ALA A 200 -4.41 -7.86 -3.27
N GLU A 201 -3.34 -8.66 -3.29
CA GLU A 201 -3.14 -9.71 -4.30
C GLU A 201 -4.30 -10.72 -4.30
N ARG A 202 -4.71 -11.21 -3.14
CA ARG A 202 -5.84 -12.14 -3.01
C ARG A 202 -7.16 -11.48 -3.41
N ALA A 203 -7.35 -10.20 -3.10
CA ALA A 203 -8.54 -9.46 -3.52
C ALA A 203 -8.63 -9.35 -5.05
N TRP A 204 -7.50 -9.12 -5.72
CA TRP A 204 -7.39 -9.13 -7.18
C TRP A 204 -7.70 -10.51 -7.77
N GLN A 205 -7.07 -11.58 -7.26
CA GLN A 205 -7.35 -12.96 -7.71
C GLN A 205 -8.83 -13.31 -7.57
N ASN A 206 -9.45 -12.98 -6.44
CA ASN A 206 -10.88 -13.18 -6.22
C ASN A 206 -11.74 -12.37 -7.20
N ALA A 207 -11.31 -11.18 -7.59
CA ALA A 207 -12.02 -10.38 -8.60
C ALA A 207 -11.97 -11.04 -9.97
N VAL A 208 -10.81 -11.56 -10.39
CA VAL A 208 -10.65 -12.32 -11.64
C VAL A 208 -11.54 -13.56 -11.61
N SER A 209 -11.47 -14.38 -10.56
CA SER A 209 -12.30 -15.59 -10.44
C SER A 209 -13.80 -15.30 -10.49
N ARG A 210 -14.25 -14.21 -9.85
CA ARG A 210 -15.66 -13.77 -9.94
C ARG A 210 -16.04 -13.36 -11.36
N ALA A 211 -15.16 -12.64 -12.07
CA ALA A 211 -15.42 -12.18 -13.43
C ALA A 211 -15.47 -13.32 -14.45
N VAL A 212 -14.71 -14.40 -14.24
CA VAL A 212 -14.79 -15.63 -15.06
C VAL A 212 -16.11 -16.38 -14.83
N GLY A 213 -16.81 -16.13 -13.72
CA GLY A 213 -18.05 -16.83 -13.36
C GLY A 213 -17.90 -17.89 -12.27
N GLY A 214 -16.78 -17.92 -11.54
CA GLY A 214 -16.48 -18.86 -10.44
C GLY A 214 -17.30 -18.66 -9.16
N GLY A 215 -18.55 -18.22 -9.27
CA GLY A 215 -19.51 -18.08 -8.16
C GLY A 215 -20.22 -19.38 -7.78
N ALA A 216 -19.70 -20.55 -8.15
CA ALA A 216 -20.16 -21.82 -7.59
C ALA A 216 -19.21 -22.23 -6.47
N ALA A 217 -19.69 -22.14 -5.23
CA ALA A 217 -19.04 -22.80 -4.10
C ALA A 217 -18.73 -24.26 -4.48
N PRO A 218 -17.57 -24.83 -4.07
CA PRO A 218 -17.31 -26.24 -4.30
C PRO A 218 -18.47 -27.02 -3.70
N LYS A 219 -19.15 -27.84 -4.52
CA LYS A 219 -20.11 -28.82 -4.02
C LYS A 219 -19.34 -29.70 -3.05
N SER A 220 -19.62 -29.52 -1.76
CA SER A 220 -19.22 -30.43 -0.70
C SER A 220 -19.77 -31.81 -1.08
N SER A 221 -18.86 -32.70 -1.48
CA SER A 221 -19.13 -34.12 -1.55
C SER A 221 -19.05 -34.67 -0.12
N PHE A 222 -20.20 -34.73 0.54
CA PHE A 222 -20.46 -35.71 1.59
C PHE A 222 -20.85 -37.04 0.94
#